data_AF-R4VVI4-F1
#
_entry.id   AF-R4VVI4-F1
#
_cell.length_a   1.000
_cell.length_b   1.000
_cell.length_c   1.000
_cell.angle_alpha   90.00
_cell.angle_beta   90.00
_cell.angle_gamma   90.00
#
_symmetry.space_group_name_H-M   'P 1'
#
loop_
_entity.id
_entity.type
_entity.pdbx_description
1 polymer ?
#
loop_
_entity_poly.entity_id
_entity_poly.type
_entity_poly.pdbx_seq_one_letter_code
_entity_poly.pdbx_strand_id
1 'polypeptide(L)'
;MTDAALPVTERAVEQFVEEYLTSIGGEIQKRDRTWSVTLPDAAPTELDIEGTDLVVASDPEEVPDGALAIAPDSDFVNRLLEEAGKLAPVGSFSLTAGTFDLQNRLPSWITGGPAQVLETSFSPYYDRRALCVLFDVGIETVSQFQSEELRAVAVDAKNAEPLPRLAETYLEVTGADSPPLEEGKELDAQALETTLDAAKEQIEQEIAPTVEEIRERATRAADVELEEYREVVRQRRQELDDEIDRLDERIAEISKEIDSADEQHDRVEALRTRKQLRADREELAAERDELVEKIEAGFPEQRREIRDRHALTVRVQPSILTTVTYERGDIEYQLEIDGARTTVTCPYAVGIGVMEAPTCSRCGRTLDGESALTIEDGEVVGNSCCER
;
A
#
# COMPACT_ATOMS: atom_id res chain seq x y z
N MET A 1 8.44 0.23 -10.82
CA MET A 1 8.47 1.70 -10.88
C MET A 1 8.92 2.15 -12.26
N THR A 2 8.39 3.24 -12.81
CA THR A 2 8.90 3.86 -14.04
C THR A 2 10.17 4.66 -13.73
N ASP A 3 11.13 4.65 -14.65
CA ASP A 3 12.47 5.28 -14.56
C ASP A 3 12.44 6.79 -14.20
N ALA A 4 11.30 7.46 -14.40
CA ALA A 4 11.10 8.87 -14.06
C ALA A 4 10.71 9.15 -12.59
N ALA A 5 10.27 8.13 -11.83
CA ALA A 5 9.85 8.29 -10.44
C ALA A 5 11.02 8.13 -9.44
N LEU A 6 12.06 7.39 -9.83
CA LEU A 6 13.23 7.11 -8.98
C LEU A 6 13.91 8.38 -8.44
N PRO A 7 14.18 9.42 -9.26
CA PRO A 7 14.85 10.63 -8.77
C PRO A 7 13.99 11.49 -7.83
N VAL A 8 12.66 11.33 -7.89
CA VAL A 8 11.73 12.06 -7.00
C VAL A 8 11.69 11.37 -5.64
N THR A 9 11.63 10.04 -5.62
CA THR A 9 11.66 9.24 -4.39
C THR A 9 13.01 9.36 -3.68
N GLU A 10 14.13 9.30 -4.40
CA GLU A 10 15.47 9.49 -3.81
C GLU A 10 15.59 10.83 -3.08
N ARG A 11 15.13 11.92 -3.70
CA ARG A 11 15.17 13.25 -3.09
C ARG A 11 14.27 13.37 -1.86
N ALA A 12 13.11 12.72 -1.87
CA ALA A 12 12.22 12.68 -0.71
C ALA A 12 12.86 11.92 0.46
N VAL A 13 13.54 10.80 0.17
CA VAL A 13 14.29 10.02 1.18
C VAL A 13 15.43 10.84 1.76
N GLU A 14 16.24 11.50 0.91
CA GLU A 14 17.32 12.38 1.38
C GLU A 14 16.78 13.50 2.29
N GLN A 15 15.72 14.18 1.85
CA GLN A 15 15.11 15.27 2.61
C GLN A 15 14.57 14.78 3.96
N PHE A 16 13.86 13.65 3.98
CA PHE A 16 13.37 13.05 5.21
C PHE A 16 14.50 12.71 6.19
N VAL A 17 15.57 12.06 5.72
CA VAL A 17 16.71 11.68 6.57
C VAL A 17 17.35 12.93 7.18
N GLU A 18 17.55 13.98 6.39
CA GLU A 18 18.10 15.25 6.87
C GLU A 18 17.20 15.92 7.92
N GLU A 19 15.91 16.03 7.64
CA GLU A 19 14.93 16.65 8.54
C GLU A 19 14.83 15.90 9.86
N TYR A 20 14.72 14.57 9.80
CA TYR A 20 14.62 13.73 10.99
C TYR A 20 15.87 13.86 11.86
N LEU A 21 17.07 13.68 11.29
CA LEU A 21 18.32 13.77 12.05
C LEU A 21 18.53 15.16 12.64
N THR A 22 18.12 16.22 11.93
CA THR A 22 18.14 17.58 12.45
C THR A 22 17.14 17.76 13.60
N SER A 23 15.96 17.16 13.51
CA SER A 23 14.90 17.26 14.52
C SER A 23 15.31 16.66 15.89
N ILE A 24 16.13 15.60 15.87
CA ILE A 24 16.69 14.99 17.10
C ILE A 24 17.98 15.69 17.58
N GLY A 25 18.34 16.83 16.96
CA GLY A 25 19.48 17.65 17.33
C GLY A 25 20.81 17.24 16.69
N GLY A 26 20.79 16.42 15.64
CA GLY A 26 21.97 15.99 14.92
C GLY A 26 22.58 17.09 14.05
N GLU A 27 23.91 17.14 14.01
CA GLU A 27 24.66 17.98 13.07
C GLU A 27 25.11 17.13 11.87
N ILE A 28 24.74 17.56 10.66
CA ILE A 28 25.02 16.82 9.42
C ILE A 28 26.09 17.57 8.61
N GLN A 29 27.20 16.91 8.33
CA GLN A 29 28.23 17.40 7.41
C GLN A 29 28.17 16.65 6.09
N LYS A 30 27.77 17.33 5.03
CA LYS A 30 27.65 16.76 3.68
C LYS A 30 28.93 16.99 2.87
N ARG A 31 29.49 15.93 2.31
CA ARG A 31 30.60 15.94 1.34
C ARG A 31 30.20 15.10 0.14
N ASP A 32 29.82 15.77 -0.95
CA ASP A 32 29.26 15.15 -2.15
C ASP A 32 28.06 14.24 -1.78
N ARG A 33 28.18 12.92 -2.00
CA ARG A 33 27.15 11.92 -1.67
C ARG A 33 27.33 11.28 -0.29
N THR A 34 28.32 11.72 0.49
CA THR A 34 28.63 11.16 1.81
C THR A 34 28.31 12.15 2.92
N TRP A 35 27.56 11.73 3.92
CA TRP A 35 27.15 12.53 5.06
C TRP A 35 27.79 11.94 6.31
N SER A 36 28.43 12.79 7.10
CA SER A 36 28.90 12.43 8.45
C SER A 36 27.96 13.10 9.46
N VAL A 37 27.37 12.31 10.35
CA VAL A 37 26.37 12.77 11.33
C VAL A 37 26.99 12.72 12.72
N THR A 38 26.79 13.79 13.49
CA THR A 38 27.12 13.83 14.92
C THR A 38 25.83 14.03 15.70
N LEU A 39 25.53 13.10 16.61
CA LEU A 39 24.36 13.17 17.47
C LEU A 39 24.77 13.60 18.89
N PRO A 40 23.93 14.36 19.61
CA PRO A 40 24.17 14.64 21.03
C PRO A 40 23.97 13.37 21.87
N ASP A 41 24.73 13.21 22.97
CA ASP A 41 24.63 12.06 23.90
C ASP A 41 23.21 11.80 24.44
N ALA A 42 22.35 12.82 24.42
CA ALA A 42 20.97 12.77 24.89
C ALA A 42 19.94 12.67 23.75
N ALA A 43 20.37 12.40 22.51
CA ALA A 43 19.46 12.23 21.39
C ALA A 43 18.50 11.06 21.67
N PRO A 44 17.18 11.23 21.46
CA PRO A 44 16.20 10.18 21.70
C PRO A 44 16.19 9.19 20.53
N THR A 45 17.31 8.52 20.27
CA THR A 45 17.47 7.59 19.14
C THR A 45 18.18 6.31 19.55
N GLU A 46 17.78 5.19 18.96
CA GLU A 46 18.45 3.88 19.11
C GLU A 46 19.33 3.56 17.88
N LEU A 47 19.46 4.51 16.94
CA LEU A 47 20.27 4.35 15.74
C LEU A 47 21.76 4.52 16.05
N ASP A 48 22.51 3.45 15.81
CA ASP A 48 23.97 3.45 15.89
C ASP A 48 24.57 4.01 14.59
N ILE A 49 24.59 5.35 14.49
CA ILE A 49 25.14 6.09 13.33
C ILE A 49 26.41 6.87 13.66
N GLU A 50 26.84 6.89 14.91
CA GLU A 50 27.97 7.70 15.34
C GLU A 50 29.29 7.11 14.78
N GLY A 51 30.02 7.93 14.02
CA GLY A 51 31.26 7.49 13.36
C GLY A 51 31.06 6.63 12.10
N THR A 52 29.82 6.45 11.67
CA THR A 52 29.44 5.75 10.43
C THR A 52 29.12 6.76 9.33
N ASP A 53 29.65 6.55 8.13
CA ASP A 53 29.32 7.39 6.98
C ASP A 53 27.96 6.97 6.40
N LEU A 54 27.08 7.95 6.18
CA LEU A 54 25.85 7.75 5.42
C LEU A 54 26.09 8.11 3.96
N VAL A 55 25.69 7.26 3.01
CA VAL A 55 25.96 7.46 1.59
C VAL A 55 24.65 7.49 0.81
N VAL A 56 24.37 8.61 0.16
CA VAL A 56 23.25 8.73 -0.78
C VAL A 56 23.52 7.86 -2.00
N ALA A 57 22.71 6.85 -2.23
CA ALA A 57 22.89 5.88 -3.31
C ALA A 57 21.55 5.60 -4.01
N SER A 58 21.61 5.27 -5.29
CA SER A 58 20.44 4.79 -6.05
C SER A 58 20.20 3.30 -5.82
N ASP A 59 21.27 2.56 -5.52
CA ASP A 59 21.25 1.15 -5.15
C ASP A 59 21.96 0.99 -3.79
N PRO A 60 21.27 0.46 -2.75
CA PRO A 60 21.89 0.24 -1.45
C PRO A 60 23.03 -0.78 -1.49
N GLU A 61 23.10 -1.68 -2.48
CA GLU A 61 24.17 -2.67 -2.62
C GLU A 61 25.49 -2.07 -3.15
N GLU A 62 25.45 -0.85 -3.70
CA GLU A 62 26.64 -0.16 -4.24
C GLU A 62 27.41 0.66 -3.19
N VAL A 63 26.96 0.65 -1.93
CA VAL A 63 27.56 1.43 -0.84
C VAL A 63 28.79 0.71 -0.25
N PRO A 64 29.88 1.43 0.12
CA PRO A 64 31.07 0.81 0.70
C PRO A 64 30.77 0.01 1.98
N ASP A 65 31.51 -1.09 2.18
CA ASP A 65 31.44 -1.89 3.41
C ASP A 65 31.61 -1.03 4.67
N GLY A 66 30.61 -1.04 5.55
CA GLY A 66 30.59 -0.28 6.80
C GLY A 66 30.00 1.13 6.69
N ALA A 67 29.53 1.54 5.52
CA ALA A 67 28.68 2.73 5.36
C ALA A 67 27.19 2.35 5.28
N LEU A 68 26.30 3.29 5.61
CA LEU A 68 24.85 3.09 5.57
C LEU A 68 24.26 3.79 4.35
N ALA A 69 23.44 3.09 3.58
CA ALA A 69 22.80 3.64 2.39
C ALA A 69 21.65 4.59 2.78
N ILE A 70 21.64 5.78 2.18
CA ILE A 70 20.46 6.64 2.06
C ILE A 70 19.88 6.37 0.66
N ALA A 71 19.03 5.35 0.59
CA ALA A 71 18.35 4.92 -0.62
C ALA A 71 16.94 4.45 -0.28
N PRO A 72 15.97 4.53 -1.21
CA PRO A 72 14.70 3.82 -1.08
C PRO A 72 14.96 2.34 -0.77
N ASP A 73 14.15 1.75 0.12
CA ASP A 73 14.22 0.35 0.54
C ASP A 73 15.52 -0.09 1.24
N SER A 74 16.43 0.84 1.56
CA SER A 74 17.62 0.52 2.36
C SER A 74 17.25 0.20 3.81
N ASP A 75 17.95 -0.77 4.41
CA ASP A 75 17.76 -1.15 5.83
C ASP A 75 17.86 0.05 6.79
N PHE A 76 18.76 0.99 6.51
CA PHE A 76 18.94 2.19 7.32
C PHE A 76 17.70 3.10 7.26
N VAL A 77 17.20 3.41 6.06
CA VAL A 77 16.02 4.27 5.90
C VAL A 77 14.77 3.61 6.49
N ASN A 78 14.61 2.30 6.31
CA ASN A 78 13.49 1.56 6.91
C ASN A 78 13.51 1.61 8.44
N ARG A 79 14.69 1.43 9.06
CA ARG A 79 14.85 1.60 10.52
C ARG A 79 14.57 3.04 10.97
N LEU A 80 15.03 4.03 10.21
CA LEU A 80 14.79 5.44 10.48
C LEU A 80 13.29 5.77 10.46
N LEU A 81 12.56 5.26 9.46
CA LEU A 81 11.12 5.43 9.33
C LEU A 81 10.37 4.77 10.51
N GLU A 82 10.77 3.56 10.89
CA GLU A 82 10.18 2.84 12.03
C GLU A 82 10.40 3.61 13.35
N GLU A 83 11.60 4.17 13.54
CA GLU A 83 11.91 4.95 14.74
C GLU A 83 11.18 6.31 14.74
N ALA A 84 11.17 7.02 13.62
CA ALA A 84 10.44 8.27 13.47
C ALA A 84 8.95 8.11 13.79
N GLY A 85 8.34 7.00 13.35
CA GLY A 85 6.96 6.66 13.68
C GLY A 85 6.68 6.50 15.18
N LYS A 86 7.70 6.13 15.99
CA LYS A 86 7.56 5.95 17.45
C LYS A 86 7.75 7.26 18.23
N LEU A 87 8.52 8.20 17.70
CA LEU A 87 8.99 9.39 18.44
C LEU A 87 8.12 10.64 18.25
N ALA A 88 7.21 10.67 17.27
CA ALA A 88 6.40 11.85 16.97
C ALA A 88 4.87 11.66 17.14
N PRO A 89 4.35 11.13 18.27
CA PRO A 89 2.92 11.12 18.48
C PRO A 89 2.41 12.55 18.76
N VAL A 90 1.50 13.04 17.91
CA VAL A 90 0.88 14.37 18.06
C VAL A 90 -0.10 14.41 19.26
N GLY A 91 -0.48 13.25 19.81
CA GLY A 91 -1.27 13.13 21.04
C GLY A 91 -2.68 13.68 20.86
N SER A 92 -2.87 14.97 21.14
CA SER A 92 -4.11 15.67 20.82
C SER A 92 -3.89 17.12 20.44
N PHE A 93 -4.67 17.61 19.46
CA PHE A 93 -4.64 19.01 19.07
C PHE A 93 -6.03 19.56 18.72
N SER A 94 -6.11 20.89 18.62
CA SER A 94 -7.32 21.64 18.29
C SER A 94 -7.18 22.38 16.96
N LEU A 95 -8.21 22.29 16.12
CA LEU A 95 -8.39 23.07 14.89
C LEU A 95 -9.45 24.13 15.11
N THR A 96 -9.02 25.39 15.12
CA THR A 96 -9.89 26.56 15.31
C THR A 96 -9.78 27.50 14.13
N ALA A 97 -10.83 28.27 13.86
CA ALA A 97 -10.82 29.23 12.75
C ALA A 97 -9.80 30.37 12.91
N GLY A 98 -9.28 30.58 14.13
CA GLY A 98 -8.24 31.58 14.40
C GLY A 98 -6.84 31.14 13.98
N THR A 99 -6.57 29.84 13.96
CA THR A 99 -5.27 29.26 13.61
C THR A 99 -5.27 28.61 12.23
N PHE A 100 -6.44 28.20 11.75
CA PHE A 100 -6.60 27.53 10.48
C PHE A 100 -6.94 28.54 9.37
N ASP A 101 -6.16 28.53 8.29
CA ASP A 101 -6.34 29.45 7.16
C ASP A 101 -7.56 29.07 6.30
N LEU A 102 -8.71 29.65 6.65
CA LEU A 102 -9.97 29.46 5.93
C LEU A 102 -9.98 30.13 4.55
N GLN A 103 -9.19 31.18 4.34
CA GLN A 103 -9.22 31.96 3.09
C GLN A 103 -8.56 31.21 1.94
N ASN A 104 -7.55 30.39 2.24
CA ASN A 104 -6.88 29.56 1.24
C ASN A 104 -7.59 28.21 0.99
N ARG A 105 -8.73 27.94 1.64
CA ARG A 105 -9.50 26.69 1.49
C ARG A 105 -10.92 26.91 1.01
N LEU A 106 -11.03 27.64 -0.10
CA LEU A 106 -12.31 27.90 -0.74
C LEU A 106 -12.88 26.63 -1.41
N PRO A 107 -14.19 26.36 -1.28
CA PRO A 107 -14.84 25.25 -1.96
C PRO A 107 -14.74 25.31 -3.49
N SER A 108 -14.72 24.16 -4.13
CA SER A 108 -14.62 24.05 -5.60
C SER A 108 -15.76 24.73 -6.36
N TRP A 109 -16.96 24.81 -5.76
CA TRP A 109 -18.09 25.52 -6.34
C TRP A 109 -17.94 27.05 -6.31
N ILE A 110 -16.97 27.58 -5.57
CA ILE A 110 -16.56 28.99 -5.66
C ILE A 110 -15.42 29.11 -6.67
N THR A 111 -14.33 28.34 -6.47
CA THR A 111 -13.09 28.49 -7.24
C THR A 111 -13.19 28.03 -8.69
N GLY A 112 -14.15 27.16 -9.01
CA GLY A 112 -14.43 26.71 -10.38
C GLY A 112 -15.27 27.69 -11.20
N GLY A 113 -15.72 28.79 -10.61
CA GLY A 113 -16.63 29.75 -11.23
C GLY A 113 -16.09 31.19 -11.31
N PRO A 114 -16.91 32.13 -11.79
CA PRO A 114 -16.56 33.55 -11.85
C PRO A 114 -16.64 34.27 -10.49
N ALA A 115 -17.00 33.55 -9.42
CA ALA A 115 -17.20 34.09 -8.09
C ALA A 115 -15.92 34.63 -7.47
N GLN A 116 -15.93 35.92 -7.11
CA GLN A 116 -14.89 36.52 -6.29
C GLN A 116 -15.35 36.57 -4.83
N VAL A 117 -14.52 36.08 -3.92
CA VAL A 117 -14.77 36.15 -2.47
C VAL A 117 -14.29 37.49 -1.95
N LEU A 118 -15.21 38.30 -1.45
CA LEU A 118 -14.91 39.60 -0.84
C LEU A 118 -14.54 39.46 0.64
N GLU A 119 -15.29 38.63 1.35
CA GLU A 119 -15.13 38.41 2.79
C GLU A 119 -15.52 36.97 3.14
N THR A 120 -14.84 36.41 4.13
CA THR A 120 -15.15 35.11 4.72
C THR A 120 -15.23 35.27 6.23
N SER A 121 -16.37 34.92 6.81
CA SER A 121 -16.60 34.96 8.25
C SER A 121 -17.08 33.60 8.73
N PHE A 122 -16.57 33.16 9.88
CA PHE A 122 -16.96 31.89 10.51
C PHE A 122 -17.55 32.16 11.89
N SER A 123 -18.70 31.53 12.17
CA SER A 123 -19.42 31.62 13.43
C SER A 123 -19.46 30.25 14.11
N PRO A 124 -18.54 29.95 15.06
CA PRO A 124 -18.51 28.66 15.74
C PRO A 124 -19.72 28.47 16.67
N TYR A 125 -20.24 27.25 16.72
CA TYR A 125 -21.35 26.85 17.60
C TYR A 125 -20.90 25.93 18.74
N TYR A 126 -20.08 24.93 18.42
CA TYR A 126 -19.58 23.95 19.38
C TYR A 126 -18.37 23.21 18.81
N ASP A 127 -17.59 22.63 19.71
CA ASP A 127 -16.48 21.75 19.36
C ASP A 127 -16.98 20.31 19.17
N ARG A 128 -16.35 19.59 18.24
CA ARG A 128 -16.41 18.13 18.13
C ARG A 128 -15.04 17.52 18.32
N ARG A 129 -15.03 16.22 18.54
CA ARG A 129 -13.81 15.42 18.64
C ARG A 129 -13.86 14.32 17.60
N ALA A 130 -12.74 14.09 16.96
CA ALA A 130 -12.50 12.96 16.07
C ALA A 130 -11.23 12.23 16.51
N LEU A 131 -11.13 10.98 16.11
CA LEU A 131 -9.90 10.21 16.20
C LEU A 131 -9.29 10.12 14.81
N CYS A 132 -8.07 10.61 14.65
CA CYS A 132 -7.25 10.37 13.47
C CYS A 132 -6.27 9.24 13.79
N VAL A 133 -6.30 8.19 12.99
CA VAL A 133 -5.44 7.01 13.15
C VAL A 133 -4.60 6.86 11.88
N LEU A 134 -3.29 6.72 12.05
CA LEU A 134 -2.42 6.22 11.01
C LEU A 134 -2.36 4.71 11.12
N PHE A 135 -2.74 4.02 10.06
CA PHE A 135 -2.64 2.57 9.93
C PHE A 135 -1.45 2.21 9.06
N ASP A 136 -0.66 1.27 9.55
CA ASP A 136 0.29 0.50 8.75
C ASP A 136 -0.47 -0.68 8.13
N VAL A 137 -0.62 -0.63 6.81
CA VAL A 137 -1.29 -1.64 6.01
C VAL A 137 -0.25 -2.40 5.19
N GLY A 138 0.00 -3.64 5.58
CA GLY A 138 0.82 -4.59 4.84
C GLY A 138 -0.05 -5.60 4.09
N ILE A 139 0.15 -5.74 2.79
CA ILE A 139 -0.44 -6.81 1.98
C ILE A 139 0.69 -7.60 1.34
N GLU A 140 0.81 -8.86 1.74
CA GLU A 140 1.90 -9.75 1.34
C GLU A 140 1.37 -11.03 0.70
N THR A 141 1.99 -11.45 -0.39
CA THR A 141 1.95 -12.82 -0.89
C THR A 141 3.33 -13.44 -0.75
N VAL A 142 3.39 -14.74 -0.48
CA VAL A 142 4.64 -15.45 -0.17
C VAL A 142 5.67 -15.38 -1.31
N SER A 143 5.27 -15.02 -2.53
CA SER A 143 6.14 -15.14 -3.70
C SER A 143 6.19 -13.95 -4.67
N GLN A 144 5.27 -12.98 -4.61
CA GLN A 144 5.14 -12.02 -5.72
C GLN A 144 4.74 -10.58 -5.36
N PHE A 145 4.04 -10.35 -4.25
CA PHE A 145 3.47 -9.05 -3.95
C PHE A 145 3.74 -8.69 -2.50
N GLN A 146 4.40 -7.56 -2.29
CA GLN A 146 4.47 -6.90 -1.00
C GLN A 146 4.13 -5.44 -1.24
N SER A 147 3.14 -4.94 -0.50
CA SER A 147 2.84 -3.51 -0.42
C SER A 147 2.70 -3.14 1.04
N GLU A 148 3.43 -2.13 1.46
CA GLU A 148 3.31 -1.51 2.77
C GLU A 148 2.94 -0.05 2.57
N GLU A 149 1.82 0.36 3.16
CA GLU A 149 1.29 1.70 3.01
C GLU A 149 0.82 2.25 4.36
N LEU A 150 1.13 3.53 4.58
CA LEU A 150 0.54 4.29 5.67
C LEU A 150 -0.76 4.93 5.20
N ARG A 151 -1.85 4.65 5.91
CA ARG A 151 -3.20 5.14 5.58
C ARG A 151 -3.75 5.93 6.77
N ALA A 152 -4.10 7.19 6.53
CA ALA A 152 -4.74 8.04 7.54
C ALA A 152 -6.26 7.85 7.47
N VAL A 153 -6.88 7.56 8.60
CA VAL A 153 -8.33 7.46 8.75
C VAL A 153 -8.77 8.37 9.88
N ALA A 154 -9.79 9.20 9.63
CA ALA A 154 -10.38 10.06 10.64
C ALA A 154 -11.86 9.73 10.82
N VAL A 155 -12.31 9.66 12.08
CA VAL A 155 -13.70 9.29 12.43
C VAL A 155 -14.22 10.21 13.54
N ASP A 156 -15.44 10.74 13.41
CA ASP A 156 -16.10 11.55 14.47
C ASP A 156 -16.42 10.66 15.68
N ALA A 157 -15.93 11.04 16.85
CA ALA A 157 -16.00 10.23 18.07
C ALA A 157 -17.43 10.13 18.64
N LYS A 158 -18.38 10.94 18.18
CA LYS A 158 -19.77 10.92 18.66
C LYS A 158 -20.64 9.95 17.86
N ASN A 159 -20.45 9.86 16.55
CA ASN A 159 -21.33 9.10 15.65
C ASN A 159 -20.62 8.06 14.79
N ALA A 160 -19.31 7.90 14.94
CA ALA A 160 -18.49 6.98 14.16
C ALA A 160 -18.53 7.25 12.64
N GLU A 161 -18.84 8.48 12.24
CA GLU A 161 -18.88 8.86 10.83
C GLU A 161 -17.46 9.11 10.29
N PRO A 162 -17.10 8.56 9.11
CA PRO A 162 -15.79 8.79 8.51
C PRO A 162 -15.65 10.24 8.03
N LEU A 163 -14.48 10.82 8.26
CA LEU A 163 -14.13 12.21 7.96
C LEU A 163 -12.90 12.28 7.05
N PRO A 164 -12.98 11.86 5.78
CA PRO A 164 -11.80 11.73 4.90
C PRO A 164 -11.02 13.05 4.76
N ARG A 165 -11.70 14.19 4.62
CA ARG A 165 -11.05 15.50 4.56
C ARG A 165 -10.31 15.91 5.83
N LEU A 166 -10.76 15.40 6.99
CA LEU A 166 -10.03 15.60 8.24
C LEU A 166 -8.77 14.74 8.29
N ALA A 167 -8.78 13.55 7.70
CA ALA A 167 -7.58 12.72 7.56
C ALA A 167 -6.54 13.39 6.66
N GLU A 168 -6.96 13.97 5.54
CA GLU A 168 -6.10 14.78 4.66
C GLU A 168 -5.54 15.99 5.41
N THR A 169 -6.40 16.77 6.06
CA THR A 169 -5.97 17.94 6.84
C THR A 169 -5.02 17.54 7.96
N TYR A 170 -5.28 16.43 8.64
CA TYR A 170 -4.41 15.89 9.68
C TYR A 170 -2.99 15.67 9.14
N LEU A 171 -2.83 15.02 7.98
CA LEU A 171 -1.53 14.79 7.36
C LEU A 171 -0.84 16.12 7.01
N GLU A 172 -1.58 17.10 6.49
CA GLU A 172 -1.02 18.40 6.13
C GLU A 172 -0.53 19.17 7.36
N VAL A 173 -1.34 19.27 8.42
CA VAL A 173 -1.02 20.08 9.60
C VAL A 173 -0.05 19.41 10.58
N THR A 174 0.23 18.12 10.39
CA THR A 174 1.22 17.38 11.20
C THR A 174 2.54 17.14 10.47
N GLY A 175 2.69 17.68 9.25
CA GLY A 175 3.96 17.68 8.52
C GLY A 175 5.04 18.53 9.21
N ALA A 176 6.31 18.27 8.87
CA ALA A 176 7.48 18.88 9.51
C ALA A 176 7.51 20.42 9.48
N ASP A 177 6.97 21.02 8.41
CA ASP A 177 6.91 22.48 8.22
C ASP A 177 5.67 23.15 8.86
N SER A 178 4.83 22.38 9.55
CA SER A 178 3.57 22.90 10.06
C SER A 178 3.76 23.76 11.33
N PRO A 179 2.95 24.82 11.47
CA PRO A 179 2.99 25.64 12.67
C PRO A 179 2.61 24.81 13.91
N PRO A 180 3.08 25.20 15.10
CA PRO A 180 2.74 24.51 16.33
C PRO A 180 1.22 24.50 16.53
N LEU A 181 0.69 23.30 16.77
CA LEU A 181 -0.74 23.08 16.96
C LEU A 181 -1.15 23.42 18.39
N GLU A 182 -2.36 23.95 18.54
CA GLU A 182 -2.95 24.18 19.86
C GLU A 182 -3.31 22.83 20.51
N GLU A 183 -3.09 22.70 21.82
CA GLU A 183 -3.37 21.46 22.54
C GLU A 183 -4.85 21.08 22.47
N GLY A 184 -5.10 19.79 22.27
CA GLY A 184 -6.43 19.21 22.10
C GLY A 184 -7.06 18.77 23.41
N LYS A 185 -8.33 18.34 23.33
CA LYS A 185 -8.96 17.55 24.40
C LYS A 185 -8.87 16.08 24.05
N GLU A 186 -8.36 15.28 24.97
CA GLU A 186 -8.32 13.82 24.82
C GLU A 186 -9.72 13.19 24.80
N LEU A 187 -9.81 12.00 24.21
CA LEU A 187 -10.95 11.10 24.34
C LEU A 187 -10.84 10.28 25.63
N ASP A 188 -11.98 9.97 26.24
CA ASP A 188 -11.99 8.96 27.30
C ASP A 188 -11.75 7.56 26.71
N ALA A 189 -11.34 6.61 27.55
CA ALA A 189 -10.93 5.27 27.10
C ALA A 189 -12.03 4.52 26.33
N GLN A 190 -13.30 4.67 26.74
CA GLN A 190 -14.40 3.97 26.09
C GLN A 190 -14.71 4.58 24.71
N ALA A 191 -14.72 5.90 24.61
CA ALA A 191 -14.87 6.61 23.34
C ALA A 191 -13.71 6.30 22.39
N LEU A 192 -12.48 6.24 22.91
CA LEU A 192 -11.29 5.89 22.13
C LEU A 192 -11.41 4.47 21.53
N GLU A 193 -11.73 3.47 22.34
CA GLU A 193 -11.88 2.08 21.87
C GLU A 193 -12.98 1.96 20.80
N THR A 194 -14.15 2.54 21.07
CA THR A 194 -15.28 2.53 20.12
C THR A 194 -14.93 3.23 18.80
N THR A 195 -14.25 4.37 18.87
CA THR A 195 -13.88 5.14 17.67
C THR A 195 -12.75 4.45 16.90
N LEU A 196 -11.81 3.81 17.60
CA LEU A 196 -10.74 3.04 16.99
C LEU A 196 -11.29 1.82 16.23
N ASP A 197 -12.26 1.12 16.78
CA ASP A 197 -12.87 -0.01 16.09
C ASP A 197 -13.66 0.43 14.85
N ALA A 198 -14.34 1.58 14.90
CA ALA A 198 -14.95 2.17 13.71
C ALA A 198 -13.90 2.57 12.65
N ALA A 199 -12.74 3.10 13.08
CA ALA A 199 -11.65 3.43 12.17
C ALA A 199 -11.04 2.17 11.53
N LYS A 200 -10.92 1.06 12.27
CA LYS A 200 -10.49 -0.25 11.73
C LYS A 200 -11.46 -0.77 10.68
N GLU A 201 -12.76 -0.73 10.97
CA GLU A 201 -13.78 -1.16 10.00
C GLU A 201 -13.72 -0.31 8.72
N GLN A 202 -13.51 1.01 8.86
CA GLN A 202 -13.37 1.92 7.72
C GLN A 202 -12.15 1.58 6.86
N ILE A 203 -10.95 1.35 7.46
CA ILE A 203 -9.76 1.00 6.67
C ILE A 203 -9.91 -0.38 6.03
N GLU A 204 -10.52 -1.36 6.70
CA GLU A 204 -10.79 -2.67 6.13
C GLU A 204 -11.69 -2.58 4.89
N GLN A 205 -12.72 -1.72 4.93
CA GLN A 205 -13.58 -1.46 3.77
C GLN A 205 -12.84 -0.74 2.64
N GLU A 206 -11.95 0.20 2.97
CA GLU A 206 -11.16 0.94 1.99
C GLU A 206 -10.17 0.05 1.24
N ILE A 207 -9.49 -0.88 1.93
CA ILE A 207 -8.48 -1.77 1.33
C ILE A 207 -9.08 -3.03 0.70
N ALA A 208 -10.32 -3.39 1.02
CA ALA A 208 -10.96 -4.60 0.51
C ALA A 208 -10.91 -4.76 -1.02
N PRO A 209 -11.14 -3.72 -1.84
CA PRO A 209 -11.02 -3.83 -3.29
C PRO A 209 -9.58 -4.20 -3.73
N THR A 210 -8.57 -3.58 -3.11
CA THR A 210 -7.16 -3.86 -3.39
C THR A 210 -6.78 -5.28 -2.99
N VAL A 211 -7.22 -5.72 -1.82
CA VAL A 211 -7.02 -7.09 -1.31
C VAL A 211 -7.62 -8.12 -2.27
N GLU A 212 -8.83 -7.88 -2.77
CA GLU A 212 -9.50 -8.79 -3.69
C GLU A 212 -8.81 -8.81 -5.06
N GLU A 213 -8.37 -7.66 -5.58
CA GLU A 213 -7.57 -7.60 -6.81
C GLU A 213 -6.29 -8.43 -6.70
N ILE A 214 -5.54 -8.26 -5.60
CA ILE A 214 -4.30 -9.02 -5.35
C ILE A 214 -4.61 -10.51 -5.21
N ARG A 215 -5.69 -10.88 -4.51
CA ARG A 215 -6.13 -12.27 -4.38
C ARG A 215 -6.47 -12.90 -5.74
N GLU A 216 -7.18 -12.19 -6.61
CA GLU A 216 -7.49 -12.67 -7.95
C GLU A 216 -6.22 -12.87 -8.80
N ARG A 217 -5.25 -11.97 -8.68
CA ARG A 217 -3.95 -12.08 -9.35
C ARG A 217 -3.15 -13.27 -8.83
N ALA A 218 -3.05 -13.45 -7.51
CA ALA A 218 -2.37 -14.58 -6.88
C ALA A 218 -3.02 -15.92 -7.26
N THR A 219 -4.36 -15.98 -7.31
CA THR A 219 -5.08 -17.19 -7.75
C THR A 219 -4.77 -17.53 -9.20
N ARG A 220 -4.75 -16.54 -10.10
CA ARG A 220 -4.37 -16.75 -11.49
C ARG A 220 -2.91 -17.22 -11.63
N ALA A 221 -1.99 -16.64 -10.87
CA ALA A 221 -0.60 -17.07 -10.85
C ALA A 221 -0.46 -18.53 -10.38
N ALA A 222 -1.17 -18.91 -9.31
CA ALA A 222 -1.24 -20.28 -8.82
C ALA A 222 -1.77 -21.27 -9.87
N ASP A 223 -2.81 -20.87 -10.61
CA ASP A 223 -3.40 -21.72 -11.65
C ASP A 223 -2.44 -21.91 -12.84
N VAL A 224 -1.74 -20.84 -13.26
CA VAL A 224 -0.71 -20.92 -14.31
C VAL A 224 0.43 -21.84 -13.86
N GLU A 225 0.95 -21.66 -12.65
CA GLU A 225 2.02 -22.50 -12.13
C GLU A 225 1.61 -23.98 -12.01
N LEU A 226 0.35 -24.25 -11.63
CA LEU A 226 -0.17 -25.61 -11.60
C LEU A 226 -0.30 -26.19 -13.02
N GLU A 227 -0.62 -25.38 -14.01
CA GLU A 227 -0.67 -25.80 -15.42
C GLU A 227 0.74 -26.12 -15.95
N GLU A 228 1.72 -25.25 -15.70
CA GLU A 228 3.13 -25.49 -16.04
C GLU A 228 3.63 -26.80 -15.40
N TYR A 229 3.33 -27.03 -14.12
CA TYR A 229 3.67 -28.29 -13.45
C TYR A 229 3.02 -29.51 -14.11
N ARG A 230 1.75 -29.40 -14.51
CA ARG A 230 1.05 -30.49 -15.23
C ARG A 230 1.72 -30.80 -16.57
N GLU A 231 2.17 -29.78 -17.29
CA GLU A 231 2.89 -29.96 -18.56
C GLU A 231 4.22 -30.69 -18.35
N VAL A 232 5.02 -30.27 -17.36
CA VAL A 232 6.29 -30.92 -17.01
C VAL A 232 6.08 -32.41 -16.66
N VAL A 233 5.09 -32.73 -15.84
CA VAL A 233 4.79 -34.13 -15.47
C VAL A 233 4.33 -34.95 -16.67
N ARG A 234 3.50 -34.40 -17.56
CA ARG A 234 3.06 -35.10 -18.78
C ARG A 234 4.23 -35.35 -19.73
N GLN A 235 5.11 -34.38 -19.89
CA GLN A 235 6.33 -34.54 -20.69
C GLN A 235 7.20 -35.66 -20.11
N ARG A 236 7.47 -35.64 -18.80
CA ARG A 236 8.26 -36.68 -18.14
C ARG A 236 7.65 -38.08 -18.33
N ARG A 237 6.32 -38.18 -18.24
CA ARG A 237 5.61 -39.45 -18.49
C ARG A 237 5.84 -39.95 -19.93
N GLN A 238 5.77 -39.05 -20.91
CA GLN A 238 6.02 -39.40 -22.30
C GLN A 238 7.47 -39.84 -22.53
N GLU A 239 8.43 -39.16 -21.92
CA GLU A 239 9.85 -39.56 -21.98
C GLU A 239 10.06 -40.98 -21.42
N LEU A 240 9.39 -41.30 -20.30
CA LEU A 240 9.42 -42.65 -19.73
C LEU A 240 8.76 -43.68 -20.65
N ASP A 241 7.61 -43.37 -21.25
CA ASP A 241 6.94 -44.23 -22.23
C ASP A 241 7.91 -44.54 -23.41
N ASP A 242 8.58 -43.52 -23.97
CA ASP A 242 9.56 -43.67 -25.05
C ASP A 242 10.84 -44.44 -24.65
N GLU A 243 11.28 -44.33 -23.40
CA GLU A 243 12.40 -45.11 -22.86
C GLU A 243 12.04 -46.58 -22.66
N ILE A 244 10.83 -46.86 -22.15
CA ILE A 244 10.31 -48.22 -21.99
C ILE A 244 10.18 -48.91 -23.35
N ASP A 245 9.64 -48.23 -24.36
CA ASP A 245 9.51 -48.77 -25.72
C ASP A 245 10.89 -49.12 -26.31
N ARG A 246 11.90 -48.26 -26.12
CA ARG A 246 13.29 -48.55 -26.53
C ARG A 246 13.89 -49.76 -25.81
N LEU A 247 13.62 -49.91 -24.51
CA LEU A 247 14.06 -51.09 -23.75
C LEU A 247 13.34 -52.36 -24.23
N ASP A 248 12.05 -52.28 -24.57
CA ASP A 248 11.28 -53.41 -25.10
C ASP A 248 11.81 -53.87 -26.46
N GLU A 249 12.13 -52.95 -27.37
CA GLU A 249 12.78 -53.25 -28.64
C GLU A 249 14.13 -53.96 -28.44
N ARG A 250 14.95 -53.45 -27.52
CA ARG A 250 16.27 -54.02 -27.22
C ARG A 250 16.19 -55.37 -26.52
N ILE A 251 15.23 -55.58 -25.63
CA ILE A 251 14.94 -56.89 -25.02
C ILE A 251 14.51 -57.90 -26.10
N ALA A 252 13.71 -57.47 -27.08
CA ALA A 252 13.30 -58.32 -28.19
C ALA A 252 14.47 -58.70 -29.10
N GLU A 253 15.39 -57.77 -29.38
CA GLU A 253 16.63 -58.04 -30.12
C GLU A 253 17.52 -59.05 -29.40
N ILE A 254 17.86 -58.81 -28.13
CA ILE A 254 18.67 -59.74 -27.32
C ILE A 254 17.97 -61.11 -27.20
N SER A 255 16.64 -61.15 -27.17
CA SER A 255 15.91 -62.43 -27.16
C SER A 255 16.10 -63.21 -28.45
N LYS A 256 16.15 -62.54 -29.62
CA LYS A 256 16.49 -63.18 -30.89
C LYS A 256 17.93 -63.68 -30.90
N GLU A 257 18.88 -62.90 -30.38
CA GLU A 257 20.28 -63.31 -30.25
C GLU A 257 20.45 -64.57 -29.40
N ILE A 258 19.74 -64.66 -28.27
CA ILE A 258 19.73 -65.85 -27.40
C ILE A 258 19.24 -67.09 -28.16
N ASP A 259 18.24 -66.93 -29.03
CA ASP A 259 17.65 -68.00 -29.80
C ASP A 259 18.53 -68.43 -30.99
N SER A 260 19.36 -67.54 -31.53
CA SER A 260 20.29 -67.82 -32.64
C SER A 260 21.74 -68.09 -32.22
N ALA A 261 22.08 -68.01 -30.93
CA ALA A 261 23.44 -68.22 -30.44
C ALA A 261 23.86 -69.71 -30.51
N ASP A 262 24.93 -69.99 -31.27
CA ASP A 262 25.52 -71.32 -31.41
C ASP A 262 26.49 -71.68 -30.27
N GLU A 263 27.08 -70.66 -29.61
CA GLU A 263 28.02 -70.84 -28.51
C GLU A 263 27.36 -70.66 -27.13
N GLN A 264 27.71 -71.54 -26.19
CA GLN A 264 27.15 -71.51 -24.84
C GLN A 264 27.54 -70.24 -24.06
N HIS A 265 28.72 -69.69 -24.34
CA HIS A 265 29.21 -68.48 -23.67
C HIS A 265 28.38 -67.25 -24.03
N ASP A 266 28.22 -66.99 -25.33
CA ASP A 266 27.44 -65.88 -25.88
C ASP A 266 25.98 -65.91 -25.40
N ARG A 267 25.40 -67.11 -25.34
CA ARG A 267 24.04 -67.30 -24.81
C ARG A 267 23.91 -66.89 -23.34
N VAL A 268 24.90 -67.19 -22.51
CA VAL A 268 24.88 -66.83 -21.08
C VAL A 268 25.05 -65.32 -20.89
N GLU A 269 25.89 -64.68 -21.68
CA GLU A 269 26.06 -63.23 -21.65
C GLU A 269 24.79 -62.49 -22.07
N ALA A 270 24.18 -62.89 -23.19
CA ALA A 270 22.91 -62.33 -23.65
C ALA A 270 21.77 -62.51 -22.63
N LEU A 271 21.73 -63.64 -21.92
CA LEU A 271 20.77 -63.86 -20.82
C LEU A 271 20.98 -62.89 -19.65
N ARG A 272 22.23 -62.56 -19.30
CA ARG A 272 22.53 -61.57 -18.26
C ARG A 272 22.10 -60.18 -18.68
N THR A 273 22.43 -59.77 -19.91
CA THR A 273 22.05 -58.49 -20.49
C THR A 273 20.53 -58.33 -20.52
N ARG A 274 19.79 -59.37 -20.98
CA ARG A 274 18.32 -59.36 -20.96
C ARG A 274 17.75 -59.21 -19.55
N LYS A 275 18.36 -59.85 -18.55
CA LYS A 275 17.92 -59.72 -17.16
C LYS A 275 18.09 -58.28 -16.66
N GLN A 276 19.21 -57.64 -16.98
CA GLN A 276 19.44 -56.24 -16.61
C GLN A 276 18.43 -55.30 -17.28
N LEU A 277 18.27 -55.40 -18.61
CA LEU A 277 17.33 -54.55 -19.34
C LEU A 277 15.89 -54.69 -18.85
N ARG A 278 15.47 -55.90 -18.42
CA ARG A 278 14.15 -56.11 -17.80
C ARG A 278 14.01 -55.42 -16.45
N ALA A 279 15.06 -55.43 -15.63
CA ALA A 279 15.05 -54.73 -14.35
C ALA A 279 14.93 -53.22 -14.57
N ASP A 280 15.72 -52.66 -15.48
CA ASP A 280 15.67 -51.23 -15.83
C ASP A 280 14.29 -50.85 -16.37
N ARG A 281 13.69 -51.70 -17.22
CA ARG A 281 12.32 -51.51 -17.73
C ARG A 281 11.27 -51.52 -16.63
N GLU A 282 11.37 -52.46 -15.68
CA GLU A 282 10.44 -52.55 -14.55
C GLU A 282 10.53 -51.30 -13.65
N GLU A 283 11.74 -50.77 -13.44
CA GLU A 283 11.96 -49.52 -12.69
C GLU A 283 11.29 -48.32 -13.38
N LEU A 284 11.54 -48.11 -14.67
CA LEU A 284 10.91 -47.02 -15.42
C LEU A 284 9.39 -47.16 -15.50
N ALA A 285 8.88 -48.39 -15.62
CA ALA A 285 7.44 -48.66 -15.62
C ALA A 285 6.80 -48.28 -14.28
N ALA A 286 7.47 -48.55 -13.15
CA ALA A 286 7.01 -48.14 -11.83
C ALA A 286 6.98 -46.61 -11.70
N GLU A 287 8.03 -45.90 -12.12
CA GLU A 287 8.05 -44.43 -12.12
C GLU A 287 6.90 -43.87 -12.98
N ARG A 288 6.66 -44.46 -14.16
CA ARG A 288 5.57 -44.05 -15.07
C ARG A 288 4.20 -44.26 -14.42
N ASP A 289 3.98 -45.39 -13.76
CA ASP A 289 2.73 -45.69 -13.06
C ASP A 289 2.49 -44.69 -11.89
N GLU A 290 3.52 -44.34 -11.13
CA GLU A 290 3.43 -43.29 -10.10
C GLU A 290 3.01 -41.92 -10.67
N LEU A 291 3.56 -41.54 -11.83
CA LEU A 291 3.16 -40.30 -12.49
C LEU A 291 1.71 -40.36 -12.99
N VAL A 292 1.25 -41.51 -13.49
CA VAL A 292 -0.15 -41.71 -13.89
C VAL A 292 -1.08 -41.55 -12.69
N GLU A 293 -0.76 -42.17 -11.55
CA GLU A 293 -1.55 -42.03 -10.32
C GLU A 293 -1.63 -40.56 -9.87
N LYS A 294 -0.51 -39.82 -9.92
CA LYS A 294 -0.48 -38.39 -9.59
C LYS A 294 -1.36 -37.55 -10.54
N ILE A 295 -1.34 -37.86 -11.83
CA ILE A 295 -2.18 -37.20 -12.85
C ILE A 295 -3.66 -37.48 -12.58
N GLU A 296 -4.03 -38.74 -12.33
CA GLU A 296 -5.41 -39.16 -12.06
C GLU A 296 -5.94 -38.56 -10.75
N ALA A 297 -5.10 -38.48 -9.72
CA ALA A 297 -5.43 -37.83 -8.46
C ALA A 297 -5.53 -36.30 -8.57
N GLY A 298 -5.08 -35.70 -9.67
CA GLY A 298 -5.14 -34.26 -9.90
C GLY A 298 -4.17 -33.43 -9.04
N PHE A 299 -3.07 -34.03 -8.60
CA PHE A 299 -1.98 -33.38 -7.86
C PHE A 299 -2.42 -32.65 -6.56
N PRO A 300 -3.06 -33.34 -5.59
CA PRO A 300 -3.60 -32.69 -4.41
C PRO A 300 -2.53 -32.03 -3.53
N GLU A 301 -1.37 -32.66 -3.39
CA GLU A 301 -0.23 -32.12 -2.62
C GLU A 301 0.37 -30.89 -3.30
N GLN A 302 0.71 -30.99 -4.59
CA GLN A 302 1.25 -29.87 -5.35
C GLN A 302 0.28 -28.68 -5.40
N ARG A 303 -1.02 -28.95 -5.56
CA ARG A 303 -2.06 -27.90 -5.55
C ARG A 303 -2.10 -27.18 -4.21
N ARG A 304 -1.89 -27.88 -3.10
CA ARG A 304 -1.80 -27.26 -1.77
C ARG A 304 -0.54 -26.42 -1.66
N GLU A 305 0.62 -26.98 -2.02
CA GLU A 305 1.89 -26.26 -1.94
C GLU A 305 1.90 -24.98 -2.78
N ILE A 306 1.41 -25.04 -4.02
CA ILE A 306 1.28 -23.87 -4.89
C ILE A 306 0.33 -22.85 -4.25
N ARG A 307 -0.84 -23.27 -3.76
CA ARG A 307 -1.77 -22.34 -3.10
C ARG A 307 -1.20 -21.70 -1.86
N ASP A 308 -0.48 -22.45 -1.04
CA ASP A 308 0.14 -21.94 0.17
C ASP A 308 1.22 -20.90 -0.18
N ARG A 309 1.94 -21.06 -1.30
CA ARG A 309 2.89 -20.06 -1.85
C ARG A 309 2.24 -18.83 -2.49
N HIS A 310 0.94 -18.89 -2.78
CA HIS A 310 0.15 -17.77 -3.28
C HIS A 310 -0.87 -17.27 -2.24
N ALA A 311 -0.73 -17.71 -0.99
CA ALA A 311 -1.56 -17.23 0.10
C ALA A 311 -1.30 -15.74 0.36
N LEU A 312 -2.37 -15.03 0.72
CA LEU A 312 -2.35 -13.61 1.01
C LEU A 312 -2.39 -13.39 2.53
N THR A 313 -1.45 -12.61 3.03
CA THR A 313 -1.42 -12.11 4.40
C THR A 313 -1.73 -10.62 4.37
N VAL A 314 -2.74 -10.20 5.12
CA VAL A 314 -3.10 -8.78 5.27
C VAL A 314 -2.89 -8.39 6.73
N ARG A 315 -2.05 -7.39 6.96
CA ARG A 315 -1.75 -6.81 8.27
C ARG A 315 -2.30 -5.39 8.28
N VAL A 316 -3.15 -5.08 9.25
CA VAL A 316 -3.65 -3.72 9.52
C VAL A 316 -3.36 -3.43 10.97
N GLN A 317 -2.44 -2.50 11.23
CA GLN A 317 -2.03 -2.14 12.59
C GLN A 317 -2.08 -0.63 12.79
N PRO A 318 -2.75 -0.13 13.85
CA PRO A 318 -2.68 1.28 14.18
C PRO A 318 -1.27 1.63 14.66
N SER A 319 -0.61 2.58 14.01
CA SER A 319 0.73 3.06 14.37
C SER A 319 0.66 4.29 15.27
N ILE A 320 -0.18 5.26 14.91
CA ILE A 320 -0.35 6.52 15.64
C ILE A 320 -1.83 6.81 15.83
N LEU A 321 -2.20 7.24 17.03
CA LEU A 321 -3.54 7.70 17.37
C LEU A 321 -3.45 9.16 17.82
N THR A 322 -4.22 10.03 17.18
CA THR A 322 -4.28 11.45 17.51
C THR A 322 -5.72 11.89 17.70
N THR A 323 -6.03 12.50 18.84
CA THR A 323 -7.35 13.10 19.04
C THR A 323 -7.37 14.51 18.46
N VAL A 324 -8.32 14.78 17.57
CA VAL A 324 -8.49 16.09 16.96
C VAL A 324 -9.77 16.73 17.46
N THR A 325 -9.64 17.87 18.13
CA THR A 325 -10.78 18.74 18.45
C THR A 325 -10.98 19.73 17.32
N TYR A 326 -12.19 19.90 16.82
CA TYR A 326 -12.47 20.83 15.72
C TYR A 326 -13.75 21.61 15.94
N GLU A 327 -13.75 22.88 15.54
CA GLU A 327 -14.92 23.73 15.62
C GLU A 327 -15.93 23.40 14.52
N ARG A 328 -17.21 23.34 14.89
CA ARG A 328 -18.35 23.32 13.96
C ARG A 328 -19.15 24.60 14.10
N GLY A 329 -19.57 25.15 12.96
CA GLY A 329 -20.29 26.40 12.88
C GLY A 329 -20.87 26.62 11.50
N ASP A 330 -21.23 27.86 11.21
CA ASP A 330 -21.56 28.28 9.86
C ASP A 330 -20.46 29.19 9.33
N ILE A 331 -20.09 28.97 8.06
CA ILE A 331 -19.23 29.87 7.30
C ILE A 331 -20.10 30.71 6.37
N GLU A 332 -19.80 32.00 6.30
CA GLU A 332 -20.44 32.94 5.39
C GLU A 332 -19.41 33.44 4.38
N TYR A 333 -19.74 33.30 3.11
CA TYR A 333 -18.97 33.87 2.01
C TYR A 333 -19.75 35.05 1.43
N GLN A 334 -19.14 36.23 1.45
CA GLN A 334 -19.62 37.36 0.67
C GLN A 334 -19.01 37.27 -0.72
N LEU A 335 -19.86 37.08 -1.73
CA LEU A 335 -19.45 36.82 -3.11
C LEU A 335 -19.85 37.97 -4.01
N GLU A 336 -19.02 38.27 -5.02
CA GLU A 336 -19.30 39.19 -6.11
C GLU A 336 -19.15 38.48 -7.46
N ILE A 337 -20.16 38.61 -8.32
CA ILE A 337 -20.21 38.07 -9.69
C ILE A 337 -20.82 39.12 -10.60
N ASP A 338 -20.07 39.57 -11.61
CA ASP A 338 -20.52 40.59 -12.58
C ASP A 338 -21.14 41.85 -11.93
N GLY A 339 -20.63 42.24 -10.75
CA GLY A 339 -21.10 43.38 -9.96
C GLY A 339 -22.34 43.12 -9.10
N ALA A 340 -22.94 41.93 -9.17
CA ALA A 340 -23.96 41.47 -8.23
C ALA A 340 -23.30 40.89 -6.98
N ARG A 341 -23.83 41.23 -5.80
CA ARG A 341 -23.35 40.72 -4.51
C ARG A 341 -24.37 39.81 -3.87
N THR A 342 -23.88 38.72 -3.29
CA THR A 342 -24.70 37.81 -2.51
C THR A 342 -23.91 37.28 -1.32
N THR A 343 -24.63 36.77 -0.33
CA THR A 343 -24.04 36.08 0.81
C THR A 343 -24.53 34.64 0.81
N VAL A 344 -23.59 33.71 0.89
CA VAL A 344 -23.87 32.28 0.99
C VAL A 344 -23.41 31.79 2.34
N THR A 345 -24.33 31.27 3.13
CA THR A 345 -24.06 30.66 4.43
C THR A 345 -24.13 29.15 4.30
N CYS A 346 -23.12 28.44 4.77
CA CYS A 346 -23.06 26.98 4.75
C CYS A 346 -22.60 26.42 6.09
N PRO A 347 -23.11 25.24 6.51
CA PRO A 347 -22.53 24.49 7.61
C PRO A 347 -21.07 24.14 7.31
N TYR A 348 -20.17 24.45 8.25
CA TYR A 348 -18.74 24.30 8.09
C TYR A 348 -18.11 23.67 9.34
N ALA A 349 -17.08 22.87 9.12
CA ALA A 349 -16.26 22.32 10.18
C ALA A 349 -14.78 22.55 9.87
N VAL A 350 -14.05 23.12 10.82
CA VAL A 350 -12.64 23.47 10.64
C VAL A 350 -11.82 22.19 10.41
N GLY A 351 -10.99 22.19 9.36
CA GLY A 351 -10.25 21.00 8.91
C GLY A 351 -11.05 19.94 8.16
N ILE A 352 -12.35 20.13 7.95
CA ILE A 352 -13.18 19.27 7.08
C ILE A 352 -13.72 20.07 5.89
N GLY A 353 -14.02 21.35 6.08
CA GLY A 353 -14.59 22.22 5.07
C GLY A 353 -16.11 22.36 5.15
N VAL A 354 -16.71 22.74 4.03
CA VAL A 354 -18.18 22.83 3.88
C VAL A 354 -18.78 21.42 3.97
N MET A 355 -19.67 21.23 4.94
CA MET A 355 -20.34 19.95 5.20
C MET A 355 -21.51 19.72 4.24
N GLU A 356 -22.24 20.79 3.90
CA GLU A 356 -23.36 20.77 2.98
C GLU A 356 -23.19 21.90 1.98
N ALA A 357 -22.91 21.54 0.72
CA ALA A 357 -22.75 22.52 -0.35
C ALA A 357 -24.11 23.14 -0.74
N PRO A 358 -24.11 24.41 -1.20
CA PRO A 358 -25.33 25.08 -1.63
C PRO A 358 -25.97 24.36 -2.83
N THR A 359 -27.28 24.49 -2.98
CA THR A 359 -28.02 23.94 -4.12
C THR A 359 -28.42 25.05 -5.09
N CYS A 360 -28.50 24.72 -6.37
CA CYS A 360 -29.02 25.62 -7.38
C CYS A 360 -30.51 25.89 -7.13
N SER A 361 -30.88 27.17 -7.03
CA SER A 361 -32.27 27.60 -6.78
C SER A 361 -33.26 27.15 -7.86
N ARG A 362 -32.79 26.91 -9.09
CA ARG A 362 -33.65 26.55 -10.24
C ARG A 362 -33.84 25.05 -10.43
N CYS A 363 -32.78 24.25 -10.36
CA CYS A 363 -32.85 22.80 -10.62
C CYS A 363 -32.68 21.93 -9.37
N GLY A 364 -32.32 22.51 -8.23
CA GLY A 364 -32.12 21.81 -6.96
C GLY A 364 -30.88 20.93 -6.88
N ARG A 365 -30.02 20.91 -7.91
CA ARG A 365 -28.75 20.17 -7.87
C ARG A 365 -27.75 20.87 -6.95
N THR A 366 -26.98 20.09 -6.20
CA THR A 366 -25.85 20.57 -5.41
C THR A 366 -24.79 21.20 -6.31
N LEU A 367 -24.25 22.33 -5.90
CA LEU A 367 -23.17 23.01 -6.61
C LEU A 367 -21.82 22.37 -6.26
N ASP A 368 -20.98 22.20 -7.27
CA ASP A 368 -19.65 21.60 -7.16
C ASP A 368 -18.66 22.28 -8.13
N GLY A 369 -17.49 21.66 -8.36
CA GLY A 369 -16.51 22.22 -9.29
C GLY A 369 -16.93 22.18 -10.77
N GLU A 370 -17.82 21.28 -11.16
CA GLU A 370 -18.35 21.18 -12.52
C GLU A 370 -19.53 22.13 -12.73
N SER A 371 -20.32 22.35 -11.68
CA SER A 371 -21.40 23.33 -11.63
C SER A 371 -21.14 24.39 -10.57
N ALA A 372 -20.19 25.25 -10.89
CA ALA A 372 -19.80 26.33 -10.01
C ALA A 372 -20.89 27.39 -9.89
N LEU A 373 -20.85 28.11 -8.77
CA LEU A 373 -21.83 29.11 -8.41
C LEU A 373 -21.77 30.32 -9.36
N THR A 374 -22.94 30.72 -9.84
CA THR A 374 -23.19 32.00 -10.49
C THR A 374 -24.43 32.68 -9.89
N ILE A 375 -24.64 33.95 -10.23
CA ILE A 375 -25.81 34.73 -9.79
C ILE A 375 -26.60 35.12 -11.03
N GLU A 376 -27.86 34.68 -11.10
CA GLU A 376 -28.81 35.13 -12.13
C GLU A 376 -30.08 35.63 -11.46
N ASP A 377 -30.54 36.82 -11.85
CA ASP A 377 -31.73 37.47 -11.28
C ASP A 377 -31.70 37.62 -9.75
N GLY A 378 -30.50 37.65 -9.15
CA GLY A 378 -30.31 37.72 -7.70
C GLY A 378 -30.41 36.37 -6.98
N GLU A 379 -30.59 35.27 -7.72
CA GLU A 379 -30.63 33.91 -7.18
C GLU A 379 -29.30 33.19 -7.39
N VAL A 380 -28.95 32.33 -6.43
CA VAL A 380 -27.79 31.43 -6.52
C VAL A 380 -28.14 30.28 -7.46
N VAL A 381 -27.41 30.15 -8.57
CA VAL A 381 -27.60 29.08 -9.56
C VAL A 381 -26.26 28.48 -9.97
N GLY A 382 -26.26 27.27 -10.54
CA GLY A 382 -25.04 26.66 -11.07
C GLY A 382 -24.86 27.00 -12.54
N ASN A 383 -23.65 27.38 -12.92
CA ASN A 383 -23.31 27.82 -14.27
C ASN A 383 -23.62 26.76 -15.33
N SER A 384 -23.36 25.48 -15.06
CA SER A 384 -23.54 24.39 -16.01
C SER A 384 -24.80 23.55 -15.78
N CYS A 385 -25.41 23.61 -14.60
CA CYS A 385 -26.59 22.78 -14.27
C CYS A 385 -27.91 23.36 -14.80
N CYS A 386 -27.90 24.65 -15.15
CA CYS A 386 -29.04 25.40 -15.67
C CYS A 386 -28.80 25.96 -17.08
N GLU A 387 -27.61 25.69 -17.64
CA GLU A 387 -27.39 25.85 -19.07
C GLU A 387 -28.33 24.92 -19.84
N ARG A 388 -28.98 25.51 -20.83
CA ARG A 388 -30.09 24.91 -21.59
C ARG A 388 -29.59 24.02 -22.70
#